data_AF-A0A4Q3WVI7-F1
#
_entry.id   AF-A0A4Q3WVI7-F1
#
_cell.length_a   1.000
_cell.length_b   1.000
_cell.length_c   1.000
_cell.angle_alpha   90.00
_cell.angle_beta   90.00
_cell.angle_gamma   90.00
#
_symmetry.space_group_name_H-M   'P 1'
#
loop_
_entity.id
_entity.type
_entity.pdbx_description
1 polymer ?
#
loop_
_entity_poly.entity_id
_entity_poly.type
_entity_poly.pdbx_seq_one_letter_code
_entity_poly.pdbx_strand_id
1 'polypeptide(L)'
;MGFPLLNGKKNTIRIFRSISHLSTTNEWVDVFLLLIASQQYKTDDGFLEDISTKILDNTVTKLTNTSRLIIWERIITGDILFEGKGYQTSDDLFQVSGRANFLLRNLTGKDFGYVSMKSAKKELKLLQSNWTKFLKKEIVAEYIDPYEYSNKALKEIRSKVALQALIYSLKPSAEKEALTKKCIPTG
;
A
#
# COMPACT_ATOMS: atom_id res chain seq x y z
N MET A 1 3.90 -33.81 32.10
CA MET A 1 3.78 -33.91 30.63
C MET A 1 4.27 -32.61 30.02
N GLY A 2 5.50 -32.62 29.49
CA GLY A 2 6.13 -31.45 28.88
C GLY A 2 5.80 -31.36 27.39
N PHE A 3 5.42 -30.17 26.93
CA PHE A 3 5.37 -29.86 25.51
C PHE A 3 6.79 -29.66 24.98
N PRO A 4 7.15 -30.26 23.83
CA PRO A 4 8.48 -30.08 23.26
C PRO A 4 8.66 -28.65 22.75
N LEU A 5 9.74 -28.02 23.20
CA LEU A 5 10.22 -26.73 22.71
C LEU A 5 10.60 -26.86 21.23
N LEU A 6 9.90 -26.12 20.37
CA LEU A 6 10.22 -25.95 18.96
C LEU A 6 11.55 -25.20 18.81
N ASN A 7 12.65 -25.95 18.73
CA ASN A 7 13.99 -25.50 18.36
C ASN A 7 14.10 -25.15 16.86
N GLY A 8 13.23 -24.25 16.37
CA GLY A 8 13.23 -23.78 14.97
C GLY A 8 13.00 -22.28 14.79
N LYS A 9 12.69 -21.52 15.86
CA LYS A 9 12.20 -20.14 15.76
C LYS A 9 13.25 -19.03 15.96
N LYS A 10 14.49 -19.21 15.48
CA LYS A 10 15.48 -18.10 15.47
C LYS A 10 15.71 -17.45 14.10
N ASN A 11 15.31 -18.09 13.00
CA ASN A 11 15.48 -17.51 11.65
C ASN A 11 14.25 -16.75 11.12
N THR A 12 13.04 -17.02 11.61
CA THR A 12 11.81 -16.37 11.11
C THR A 12 11.66 -14.92 11.58
N ILE A 13 12.31 -14.53 12.69
CA ILE A 13 12.18 -13.18 13.29
C ILE A 13 13.19 -12.18 12.69
N ARG A 14 14.21 -12.66 11.96
CA ARG A 14 15.18 -11.78 11.27
C ARG A 14 14.66 -11.18 9.95
N ILE A 15 13.53 -11.66 9.45
CA ILE A 15 13.03 -11.35 8.11
C ILE A 15 12.50 -9.91 8.01
N PHE A 16 11.95 -9.34 9.08
CA PHE A 16 11.21 -8.07 8.99
C PHE A 16 11.99 -6.80 9.36
N ARG A 17 13.29 -6.89 9.66
CA ARG A 17 14.15 -5.70 9.77
C ARG A 17 14.65 -5.20 8.42
N SER A 18 14.59 -6.01 7.37
CA SER A 18 15.22 -5.65 6.12
C SER A 18 14.27 -4.87 5.23
N ILE A 19 14.50 -3.56 5.15
CA ILE A 19 13.96 -2.64 4.13
C ILE A 19 14.07 -3.23 2.71
N SER A 20 14.99 -4.18 2.48
CA SER A 20 15.10 -4.90 1.20
C SER A 20 13.79 -5.57 0.76
N HIS A 21 12.91 -5.98 1.69
CA HIS A 21 11.63 -6.60 1.34
C HIS A 21 10.71 -5.65 0.58
N LEU A 22 10.82 -4.34 0.79
CA LEU A 22 10.09 -3.35 0.00
C LEU A 22 10.39 -3.49 -1.49
N SER A 23 11.62 -3.85 -1.84
CA SER A 23 12.09 -3.97 -3.22
C SER A 23 11.91 -5.35 -3.84
N THR A 24 11.65 -6.41 -3.05
CA THR A 24 11.65 -7.80 -3.54
C THR A 24 10.30 -8.51 -3.43
N THR A 25 9.38 -8.02 -2.62
CA THR A 25 8.07 -8.63 -2.44
C THR A 25 7.20 -8.53 -3.70
N ASN A 26 6.54 -9.63 -4.06
CA ASN A 26 5.65 -9.72 -5.22
C ASN A 26 4.20 -10.05 -4.87
N GLU A 27 3.85 -10.16 -3.59
CA GLU A 27 2.48 -10.45 -3.13
C GLU A 27 1.94 -9.33 -2.26
N TRP A 28 0.65 -9.02 -2.39
CA TRP A 28 0.00 -8.01 -1.53
C TRP A 28 0.05 -8.40 -0.05
N VAL A 29 -0.17 -9.69 0.25
CA VAL A 29 -0.17 -10.20 1.63
C VAL A 29 1.16 -9.93 2.33
N ASP A 30 2.27 -10.09 1.62
CA ASP A 30 3.61 -9.84 2.16
C ASP A 30 3.83 -8.35 2.45
N VAL A 31 3.35 -7.44 1.59
CA VAL A 31 3.39 -5.99 1.85
C VAL A 31 2.57 -5.65 3.10
N PHE A 32 1.40 -6.26 3.25
CA PHE A 32 0.56 -6.06 4.43
C PHE A 32 1.22 -6.61 5.70
N LEU A 33 1.80 -7.81 5.64
CA LEU A 33 2.53 -8.40 6.76
C LEU A 33 3.77 -7.57 7.14
N LEU A 34 4.46 -7.00 6.16
CA LEU A 34 5.56 -6.06 6.40
C LEU A 34 5.09 -4.84 7.18
N LEU A 35 3.92 -4.27 6.85
CA LEU A 35 3.32 -3.19 7.63
C LEU A 35 3.10 -3.62 9.08
N ILE A 36 2.41 -4.75 9.30
CA ILE A 36 2.11 -5.24 10.65
C ILE A 36 3.40 -5.47 11.45
N ALA A 37 4.40 -6.11 10.84
CA ALA A 37 5.67 -6.39 11.49
C ALA A 37 6.48 -5.11 11.77
N SER A 38 6.35 -4.08 10.93
CA SER A 38 7.07 -2.80 11.09
C SER A 38 6.53 -1.96 12.24
N GLN A 39 5.31 -2.22 12.72
CA GLN A 39 4.70 -1.47 13.83
C GLN A 39 5.53 -1.50 15.12
N GLN A 40 6.31 -2.56 15.35
CA GLN A 40 7.21 -2.66 16.50
C GLN A 40 8.41 -1.69 16.43
N TYR A 41 8.68 -1.11 15.25
CA TYR A 41 9.78 -0.19 14.97
C TYR A 41 9.30 1.25 14.69
N LYS A 42 8.04 1.57 14.98
CA LYS A 42 7.46 2.90 14.67
C LYS A 42 8.10 4.09 15.42
N THR A 43 8.93 3.82 16.43
CA THR A 43 9.69 4.82 17.19
C THR A 43 11.20 4.73 16.96
N ASP A 44 11.65 3.87 16.05
CA ASP A 44 13.06 3.72 15.68
C ASP A 44 13.37 4.72 14.55
N ASP A 45 13.97 5.86 14.90
CA ASP A 45 14.26 6.94 13.95
C ASP A 45 15.17 6.45 12.81
N GLY A 46 16.14 5.56 13.06
CA GLY A 46 17.02 5.03 12.02
C GLY A 46 16.26 4.14 11.02
N PHE A 47 15.34 3.33 11.50
CA PHE A 47 14.46 2.54 10.64
C PHE A 47 13.55 3.41 9.77
N LEU A 48 12.95 4.47 10.33
CA LEU A 48 12.12 5.40 9.58
C LEU A 48 12.93 6.19 8.55
N GLU A 49 14.15 6.62 8.90
CA GLU A 49 15.09 7.25 7.98
C GLU A 49 15.42 6.34 6.80
N ASP A 50 15.73 5.08 7.04
CA ASP A 50 16.01 4.10 5.98
C ASP A 50 14.80 3.92 5.04
N ILE A 51 13.57 3.84 5.56
CA ILE A 51 12.37 3.78 4.72
C ILE A 51 12.24 5.06 3.88
N SER A 52 12.51 6.24 4.45
CA SER A 52 12.42 7.51 3.73
C SER A 52 13.37 7.57 2.52
N THR A 53 14.52 6.89 2.58
CA THR A 53 15.44 6.80 1.43
C THR A 53 14.82 6.10 0.22
N LYS A 54 13.86 5.19 0.46
CA LYS A 54 13.18 4.39 -0.58
C LYS A 54 12.08 5.14 -1.33
N ILE A 55 11.69 6.33 -0.89
CA ILE A 55 10.69 7.16 -1.61
C ILE A 55 11.15 7.52 -3.02
N LEU A 56 12.47 7.61 -3.26
CA LEU A 56 13.01 7.87 -4.60
C LEU A 56 13.15 6.62 -5.48
N ASP A 57 12.93 5.43 -4.93
CA ASP A 57 13.01 4.18 -5.66
C ASP A 57 11.69 3.96 -6.42
N ASN A 58 11.67 4.36 -7.69
CA ASN A 58 10.50 4.23 -8.54
C ASN A 58 10.41 2.87 -9.27
N THR A 59 11.12 1.86 -8.77
CA THR A 59 11.07 0.52 -9.34
C THR A 59 9.65 -0.02 -9.20
N VAL A 60 9.06 -0.39 -10.34
CA VAL A 60 7.77 -1.06 -10.41
C VAL A 60 8.01 -2.56 -10.29
N THR A 61 7.28 -3.19 -9.39
CA THR A 61 7.24 -4.62 -9.16
C THR A 61 5.85 -5.16 -9.51
N LYS A 62 5.68 -6.48 -9.51
CA LYS A 62 4.33 -7.08 -9.64
C LYS A 62 3.75 -7.30 -8.25
N LEU A 63 2.43 -7.19 -8.13
CA LEU A 63 1.69 -7.63 -6.95
C LEU A 63 0.64 -8.66 -7.38
N THR A 64 0.74 -9.87 -6.84
CA THR A 64 -0.28 -10.92 -6.93
C THR A 64 -1.15 -10.92 -5.68
N ASN A 65 -2.21 -11.74 -5.67
CA ASN A 65 -3.12 -11.90 -4.53
C ASN A 65 -3.78 -10.58 -4.09
N THR A 66 -4.18 -9.76 -5.07
CA THR A 66 -4.68 -8.39 -4.88
C THR A 66 -6.19 -8.28 -4.66
N SER A 67 -6.92 -9.39 -4.51
CA SER A 67 -8.39 -9.40 -4.35
C SER A 67 -8.90 -8.59 -3.15
N ARG A 68 -8.04 -8.38 -2.14
CA ARG A 68 -8.32 -7.56 -0.95
C ARG A 68 -7.59 -6.22 -0.94
N LEU A 69 -7.08 -5.77 -2.08
CA LEU A 69 -6.39 -4.50 -2.24
C LEU A 69 -7.18 -3.61 -3.21
N ILE A 70 -7.39 -2.35 -2.83
CA ILE A 70 -8.04 -1.35 -3.67
C ILE A 70 -7.04 -0.21 -3.88
N ILE A 71 -6.54 -0.12 -5.11
CA ILE A 71 -5.80 1.04 -5.63
C ILE A 71 -6.52 1.46 -6.90
N TRP A 72 -7.21 2.61 -6.86
CA TRP A 72 -8.15 3.00 -7.93
C TRP A 72 -7.48 3.08 -9.30
N GLU A 73 -6.26 3.62 -9.38
CA GLU A 73 -5.51 3.69 -10.64
C GLU A 73 -5.18 2.31 -11.20
N ARG A 74 -4.83 1.34 -10.35
CA ARG A 74 -4.51 -0.03 -10.74
C ARG A 74 -5.74 -0.85 -11.16
N ILE A 75 -6.93 -0.46 -10.69
CA ILE A 75 -8.20 -1.00 -11.19
C ILE A 75 -8.47 -0.49 -12.62
N ILE A 76 -8.20 0.79 -12.88
CA ILE A 76 -8.40 1.39 -14.21
C ILE A 76 -7.44 0.78 -15.25
N THR A 77 -6.20 0.48 -14.87
CA THR A 77 -5.22 -0.17 -15.77
C THR A 77 -5.47 -1.67 -15.95
N GLY A 78 -6.25 -2.30 -15.07
CA GLY A 78 -6.48 -3.74 -15.06
C GLY A 78 -5.42 -4.56 -14.30
N ASP A 79 -4.50 -3.91 -13.58
CA ASP A 79 -3.54 -4.59 -12.71
C ASP A 79 -4.19 -5.19 -11.44
N ILE A 80 -5.35 -4.64 -11.03
CA ILE A 80 -6.18 -5.16 -9.95
C ILE A 80 -7.59 -5.42 -10.48
N LEU A 81 -8.08 -6.64 -10.25
CA LEU A 81 -9.49 -6.97 -10.44
C LEU A 81 -10.30 -6.49 -9.23
N PHE A 82 -11.21 -5.53 -9.44
CA PHE A 82 -12.06 -5.04 -8.36
C PHE A 82 -13.22 -5.99 -8.04
N GLU A 83 -13.23 -6.49 -6.81
CA GLU A 83 -14.23 -7.42 -6.25
C GLU A 83 -15.18 -6.76 -5.22
N GLY A 84 -15.11 -5.44 -5.03
CA GLY A 84 -16.06 -4.68 -4.20
C GLY A 84 -15.73 -4.57 -2.71
N LYS A 85 -14.71 -5.27 -2.20
CA LYS A 85 -14.28 -5.18 -0.78
C LYS A 85 -12.78 -5.39 -0.63
N GLY A 86 -12.11 -4.51 0.13
CA GLY A 86 -10.69 -4.64 0.39
C GLY A 86 -10.13 -3.47 1.18
N TYR A 87 -8.82 -3.54 1.45
CA TYR A 87 -8.06 -2.44 2.02
C TYR A 87 -7.78 -1.40 0.93
N GLN A 88 -8.25 -0.18 1.15
CA GLN A 88 -8.05 0.93 0.22
C GLN A 88 -6.81 1.73 0.59
N THR A 89 -5.98 2.02 -0.41
CA THR A 89 -4.87 2.97 -0.29
C THR A 89 -4.72 3.78 -1.57
N SER A 90 -4.28 5.02 -1.43
CA SER A 90 -3.95 5.88 -2.58
C SER A 90 -2.47 5.79 -2.97
N ASP A 91 -1.63 5.18 -2.13
CA ASP A 91 -0.24 4.88 -2.47
C ASP A 91 -0.16 3.67 -3.42
N ASP A 92 0.58 3.80 -4.52
CA ASP A 92 0.79 2.74 -5.50
C ASP A 92 1.77 1.69 -4.97
N LEU A 93 1.22 0.67 -4.32
CA LEU A 93 2.01 -0.40 -3.70
C LEU A 93 2.72 -1.32 -4.71
N PHE A 94 2.48 -1.17 -6.01
CA PHE A 94 3.30 -1.83 -7.03
C PHE A 94 4.68 -1.19 -7.13
N GLN A 95 4.87 0.03 -6.64
CA GLN A 95 6.15 0.73 -6.63
C GLN A 95 6.82 0.68 -5.25
N VAL A 96 8.14 0.60 -5.22
CA VAL A 96 8.92 0.64 -3.96
C VAL A 96 8.67 1.97 -3.23
N SER A 97 8.67 3.08 -3.96
CA SER A 97 8.33 4.42 -3.47
C SER A 97 6.96 4.46 -2.80
N GLY A 98 5.95 3.84 -3.40
CA GLY A 98 4.60 3.77 -2.84
C GLY A 98 4.51 2.92 -1.59
N ARG A 99 5.20 1.76 -1.56
CA ARG A 99 5.29 0.94 -0.33
C ARG A 99 6.00 1.69 0.80
N ALA A 100 7.07 2.42 0.49
CA ALA A 100 7.81 3.21 1.47
C ALA A 100 6.95 4.32 2.07
N ASN A 101 6.27 5.11 1.22
CA ASN A 101 5.38 6.17 1.69
C ASN A 101 4.20 5.60 2.49
N PHE A 102 3.61 4.50 2.01
CA PHE A 102 2.55 3.77 2.71
C PHE A 102 2.97 3.36 4.13
N LEU A 103 4.17 2.77 4.28
CA LEU A 103 4.70 2.42 5.60
C LEU A 103 4.87 3.65 6.48
N LEU A 104 5.54 4.71 5.98
CA LEU A 104 5.79 5.91 6.78
C LEU A 104 4.50 6.55 7.28
N ARG A 105 3.48 6.67 6.43
CA ARG A 105 2.16 7.21 6.81
C ARG A 105 1.50 6.36 7.90
N ASN A 106 1.51 5.04 7.76
CA ASN A 106 0.89 4.15 8.74
C ASN A 106 1.69 4.01 10.05
N LEU A 107 3.01 4.17 10.03
CA LEU A 107 3.85 4.07 11.22
C LEU A 107 3.84 5.37 12.04
N THR A 108 3.83 6.52 11.37
CA THR A 108 3.94 7.84 12.01
C THR A 108 2.60 8.52 12.23
N GLY A 109 1.56 8.11 11.49
CA GLY A 109 0.26 8.79 11.46
C GLY A 109 0.29 10.16 10.78
N LYS A 110 1.37 10.48 10.05
CA LYS A 110 1.52 11.74 9.30
C LYS A 110 1.17 11.57 7.84
N ASP A 111 0.62 12.62 7.25
CA ASP A 111 0.31 12.66 5.82
C ASP A 111 1.04 13.79 5.10
N PHE A 112 1.97 13.47 4.20
CA PHE A 112 2.65 14.45 3.34
C PHE A 112 2.30 14.30 1.87
N GLY A 113 1.26 13.52 1.58
CA GLY A 113 0.80 13.19 0.23
C GLY A 113 1.01 11.72 -0.11
N TYR A 114 0.76 11.39 -1.38
CA TYR A 114 0.66 10.02 -1.86
C TYR A 114 1.57 9.79 -3.07
N VAL A 115 2.04 8.56 -3.22
CA VAL A 115 2.71 8.12 -4.44
C VAL A 115 1.66 7.49 -5.37
N SER A 116 1.34 8.16 -6.46
CA SER A 116 0.53 7.60 -7.56
C SER A 116 1.37 6.80 -8.56
N MET A 117 0.71 6.07 -9.45
CA MET A 117 1.37 5.34 -10.55
C MET A 117 2.21 6.27 -11.44
N LYS A 118 1.81 7.54 -11.55
CA LYS A 118 2.41 8.55 -12.43
C LYS A 118 3.23 9.61 -11.69
N SER A 119 3.59 9.37 -10.43
CA SER A 119 4.32 10.34 -9.61
C SER A 119 5.59 10.82 -10.32
N ALA A 120 5.72 12.13 -10.46
CA ALA A 120 6.90 12.71 -11.08
C ALA A 120 8.09 12.65 -10.13
N LYS A 121 9.30 12.53 -10.66
CA LYS A 121 10.54 12.53 -9.85
C LYS A 121 10.66 13.77 -8.94
N LYS A 122 10.14 14.93 -9.38
CA LYS A 122 10.12 16.16 -8.57
C LYS A 122 9.19 16.02 -7.36
N GLU A 123 8.05 15.37 -7.52
CA GLU A 123 7.07 15.12 -6.44
C GLU A 123 7.65 14.14 -5.44
N LEU A 124 8.28 13.05 -5.89
CA LEU A 124 8.94 12.09 -5.01
C LEU A 124 10.08 12.73 -4.19
N LYS A 125 10.85 13.63 -4.80
CA LYS A 125 11.88 14.41 -4.09
C LYS A 125 11.29 15.34 -3.04
N LEU A 126 10.19 16.02 -3.36
CA LEU A 126 9.49 16.87 -2.40
C LEU A 126 8.95 16.04 -1.24
N LEU A 127 8.31 14.91 -1.54
CA LEU A 127 7.77 13.98 -0.56
C LEU A 127 8.86 13.43 0.37
N GLN A 128 9.97 12.95 -0.20
CA GLN A 128 11.13 12.53 0.59
C GLN A 128 11.67 13.67 1.46
N SER A 129 11.80 14.87 0.92
CA SER A 129 12.28 16.02 1.69
C SER A 129 11.35 16.34 2.87
N ASN A 130 10.04 16.24 2.69
CA ASN A 130 9.07 16.43 3.76
C ASN A 130 9.24 15.39 4.87
N TRP A 131 9.41 14.11 4.49
CA TRP A 131 9.72 13.05 5.45
C TRP A 131 11.03 13.29 6.19
N THR A 132 12.12 13.62 5.49
CA THR A 132 13.42 13.90 6.12
C THR A 132 13.33 15.06 7.10
N LYS A 133 12.64 16.14 6.77
CA LYS A 133 12.42 17.28 7.67
C LYS A 133 11.62 16.86 8.91
N PHE A 134 10.52 16.15 8.72
CA PHE A 134 9.72 15.63 9.81
C PHE A 134 10.52 14.72 10.75
N LEU A 135 11.33 13.81 10.21
CA LEU A 135 12.17 12.90 11.01
C LEU A 135 13.24 13.64 11.81
N LYS A 136 13.73 14.77 11.27
CA LYS A 136 14.58 15.74 11.98
C LYS A 136 13.83 16.64 12.97
N LYS A 137 12.56 16.34 13.23
CA LYS A 137 11.65 17.07 14.14
C LYS A 137 11.36 18.51 13.70
N GLU A 138 11.51 18.82 12.42
CA GLU A 138 11.04 20.07 11.84
C GLU A 138 9.51 20.02 11.63
N ILE A 139 8.87 21.19 11.69
CA ILE A 139 7.43 21.31 11.42
C ILE A 139 7.22 21.30 9.90
N VAL A 140 6.43 20.34 9.43
CA VAL A 140 6.06 20.19 8.02
C VAL A 140 4.54 20.20 7.92
N ALA A 141 4.00 21.01 7.01
CA ALA A 141 2.56 21.04 6.76
C ALA A 141 2.09 19.69 6.19
N GLU A 142 1.03 19.14 6.77
CA GLU A 142 0.42 17.91 6.28
C GLU A 142 -0.41 18.19 5.01
N TYR A 143 -0.53 17.16 4.18
CA TYR A 143 -1.34 17.19 2.98
C TYR A 143 -2.82 17.36 3.34
N ILE A 144 -3.48 18.29 2.65
CA ILE A 144 -4.92 18.53 2.80
C ILE A 144 -5.60 17.87 1.60
N ASP A 145 -6.45 16.88 1.88
CA ASP A 145 -7.27 16.25 0.85
C ASP A 145 -8.27 17.28 0.28
N PRO A 146 -8.26 17.56 -1.04
CA PRO A 146 -9.15 18.54 -1.65
C PRO A 146 -10.63 18.11 -1.67
N TYR A 147 -10.94 16.87 -1.30
CA TYR A 147 -12.31 16.36 -1.27
C TYR A 147 -12.89 16.42 0.17
N GLU A 148 -13.46 17.57 0.55
CA GLU A 148 -14.18 17.76 1.82
C GLU A 148 -15.47 16.90 1.92
N TYR A 149 -15.83 16.52 3.15
CA TYR A 149 -16.95 15.62 3.43
C TYR A 149 -18.16 16.38 3.99
N SER A 150 -19.33 16.26 3.34
CA SER A 150 -20.61 16.75 3.90
C SER A 150 -21.73 15.71 3.97
N ASN A 151 -21.63 14.55 3.28
CA ASN A 151 -22.75 13.61 3.12
C ASN A 151 -22.41 12.16 3.46
N LYS A 152 -23.38 11.45 4.07
CA LYS A 152 -23.33 10.04 4.53
C LYS A 152 -23.22 8.95 3.44
N ALA A 153 -23.02 9.30 2.17
CA ALA A 153 -22.88 8.31 1.09
C ALA A 153 -21.43 7.81 0.94
N LEU A 154 -21.27 6.60 0.35
CA LEU A 154 -20.06 5.79 0.20
C LEU A 154 -18.75 6.59 0.32
N LYS A 155 -18.17 6.55 1.52
CA LYS A 155 -16.90 7.21 1.86
C LYS A 155 -15.76 6.77 0.96
N GLU A 156 -15.92 5.70 0.20
CA GLU A 156 -14.89 5.03 -0.58
C GLU A 156 -14.74 5.65 -1.98
N ILE A 157 -15.80 6.24 -2.55
CA ILE A 157 -15.82 6.73 -3.95
C ILE A 157 -15.93 8.25 -3.97
N ARG A 158 -14.82 8.94 -3.67
CA ARG A 158 -14.78 10.42 -3.55
C ARG A 158 -14.14 11.13 -4.72
N SER A 159 -13.21 10.47 -5.41
CA SER A 159 -12.45 11.09 -6.49
C SER A 159 -13.01 10.70 -7.85
N LYS A 160 -12.76 11.54 -8.85
CA LYS A 160 -13.03 11.21 -10.26
C LYS A 160 -12.38 9.89 -10.66
N VAL A 161 -11.20 9.60 -10.11
CA VAL A 161 -10.46 8.35 -10.31
C VAL A 161 -11.23 7.16 -9.71
N ALA A 162 -11.75 7.27 -8.49
CA ALA A 162 -12.54 6.20 -7.87
C ALA A 162 -13.83 5.93 -8.64
N LEU A 163 -14.54 6.98 -9.08
CA LEU A 163 -15.74 6.83 -9.91
C LEU A 163 -15.42 6.16 -11.25
N GLN A 164 -14.33 6.57 -11.90
CA GLN A 164 -13.87 5.97 -13.13
C GLN A 164 -13.50 4.49 -12.94
N ALA A 165 -12.83 4.14 -11.84
CA ALA A 165 -12.50 2.77 -11.49
C ALA A 165 -13.76 1.92 -11.28
N LEU A 166 -14.79 2.47 -10.61
CA LEU A 166 -16.08 1.79 -10.46
C LEU A 166 -16.72 1.53 -11.82
N ILE A 167 -16.86 2.56 -12.67
CA ILE A 167 -17.40 2.44 -14.03
C ILE A 167 -16.63 1.38 -14.83
N TYR A 168 -15.30 1.40 -14.75
CA TYR A 168 -14.44 0.43 -15.41
C TYR A 168 -14.71 -1.00 -14.90
N SER A 169 -14.83 -1.18 -13.58
CA SER A 169 -15.07 -2.46 -12.95
C SER A 169 -16.43 -3.07 -13.29
N LEU A 170 -17.43 -2.27 -13.64
CA LEU A 170 -18.77 -2.75 -13.99
C LEU A 170 -18.86 -3.27 -15.43
N LYS A 171 -17.84 -3.06 -16.26
CA LYS A 171 -17.82 -3.58 -17.63
C LYS A 171 -17.75 -5.12 -17.62
N PRO A 172 -18.38 -5.80 -18.60
CA PRO A 172 -18.22 -7.24 -18.78
C PRO A 172 -16.75 -7.64 -18.88
N SER A 173 -16.38 -8.75 -18.26
CA SER A 173 -15.02 -9.27 -18.25
C SER A 173 -15.05 -10.80 -18.20
N ALA A 174 -14.36 -11.45 -19.15
CA ALA A 174 -14.23 -12.90 -19.20
C ALA A 174 -13.59 -13.47 -17.92
N GLU A 175 -12.69 -12.71 -17.28
CA GLU A 175 -12.07 -13.10 -16.01
C GLU A 175 -13.09 -13.10 -14.87
N LYS A 176 -13.94 -12.06 -14.79
CA LYS A 176 -15.04 -12.00 -13.81
C LYS A 176 -16.03 -13.12 -14.04
N GLU A 177 -16.42 -13.37 -15.28
CA GLU A 177 -17.31 -14.47 -15.63
C GLU A 177 -16.73 -15.84 -15.25
N ALA A 178 -15.43 -16.05 -15.49
CA ALA A 178 -14.75 -17.28 -15.11
C ALA A 178 -14.72 -17.47 -13.59
N LEU A 179 -14.49 -16.41 -12.82
CA LEU A 179 -14.54 -16.44 -11.35
C LEU A 179 -15.97 -16.72 -10.85
N THR A 180 -16.97 -16.04 -11.39
CA THR A 180 -18.39 -16.28 -11.05
C THR A 180 -18.78 -17.73 -11.31
N LYS A 181 -18.39 -18.30 -12.46
CA LYS A 181 -18.64 -19.71 -12.79
C LYS A 181 -17.97 -20.68 -11.81
N LYS A 182 -16.76 -20.38 -11.33
CA LYS A 182 -16.08 -21.19 -10.29
C LYS A 182 -16.77 -21.12 -8.93
N CYS A 183 -17.48 -20.03 -8.64
CA CYS A 183 -18.13 -19.81 -7.34
C CYS A 183 -19.58 -20.35 -7.28
N ILE A 184 -20.21 -20.65 -8.41
CA ILE A 184 -21.54 -21.26 -8.46
C ILE A 184 -21.36 -22.77 -8.55
N PRO A 185 -21.76 -23.56 -7.54
CA PRO A 185 -21.70 -25.01 -7.63
C PRO A 185 -22.58 -25.46 -8.79
N THR A 186 -21.99 -26.15 -9.77
CA THR A 186 -22.75 -26.84 -10.82
C THR A 186 -23.53 -27.97 -10.16
N GLY A 187 -24.86 -27.83 -10.12
CA GLY A 187 -25.77 -28.91 -9.72
C GLY A 187 -25.80 -30.03 -10.74
#